data_AF-A0A7D8YZF4-F1
#
_entry.id   AF-A0A7D8YZF4-F1
#
_cell.length_a   1.000
_cell.length_b   1.000
_cell.length_c   1.000
_cell.angle_alpha   90.00
_cell.angle_beta   90.00
_cell.angle_gamma   90.00
#
_symmetry.space_group_name_H-M   'P 1'
#
loop_
_entity.id
_entity.type
_entity.pdbx_description
1 polymer ?
#
loop_
_entity_poly.entity_id
_entity_poly.type
_entity_poly.pdbx_seq_one_letter_code
_entity_poly.pdbx_strand_id
1 'polypeptide(L)'
;MSASSPLKDFGLHYRLPPSFRDAVIVTRELGIRYLWIDSLCIVQDDLDDWRKESAQMDRIYGMSFLTIIAAGASHSQGGCFVPRAIRFPPVAVELHPADSPGPFFR
;
A
#
# COMPACT_ATOMS: atom_id res chain seq x y z
N MET A 1 -21.53 -18.50 11.49
CA MET A 1 -21.46 -17.70 10.25
C MET A 1 -20.03 -17.24 10.08
N SER A 2 -19.24 -17.93 9.27
CA SER A 2 -17.81 -17.62 9.09
C SER A 2 -17.71 -16.40 8.16
N ALA A 3 -17.21 -15.28 8.67
CA ALA A 3 -16.83 -14.16 7.83
C ALA A 3 -15.78 -14.66 6.84
N SER A 4 -16.05 -14.55 5.53
CA SER A 4 -15.03 -14.71 4.52
C SER A 4 -13.92 -13.71 4.83
N SER A 5 -12.67 -14.18 4.89
CA SER A 5 -11.55 -13.28 5.06
C SER A 5 -11.51 -12.34 3.86
N PRO A 6 -11.41 -11.00 4.04
CA PRO A 6 -11.41 -10.02 2.94
C PRO A 6 -10.42 -10.38 1.82
N LEU A 7 -9.33 -11.04 2.19
CA LEU A 7 -8.30 -11.58 1.30
C LEU A 7 -8.84 -12.53 0.19
N LYS A 8 -9.92 -13.27 0.43
CA LYS A 8 -10.50 -14.20 -0.56
C LYS A 8 -11.35 -13.47 -1.60
N ASP A 9 -12.10 -12.46 -1.19
CA ASP A 9 -12.99 -11.69 -2.08
C ASP A 9 -12.18 -10.85 -3.09
N PHE A 10 -10.93 -10.57 -2.71
CA PHE A 10 -9.95 -9.88 -3.54
C PHE A 10 -9.12 -10.79 -4.46
N GLY A 11 -9.35 -12.12 -4.46
CA GLY A 11 -8.57 -13.07 -5.25
C GLY A 11 -7.07 -13.03 -4.90
N LEU A 12 -6.74 -12.58 -3.70
CA LEU A 12 -5.37 -12.26 -3.33
C LEU A 12 -4.64 -13.54 -2.89
N HIS A 13 -3.55 -13.85 -3.58
CA HIS A 13 -2.81 -15.07 -3.29
C HIS A 13 -2.20 -14.98 -1.88
N TYR A 14 -2.51 -15.95 -1.01
CA TYR A 14 -2.01 -16.01 0.36
C TYR A 14 -0.47 -16.05 0.47
N ARG A 15 0.22 -16.30 -0.65
CA ARG A 15 1.69 -16.39 -0.78
C ARG A 15 2.38 -15.04 -0.87
N LEU A 16 1.63 -13.95 -1.12
CA LEU A 16 2.22 -12.61 -1.11
C LEU A 16 2.55 -12.19 0.33
N PRO A 17 3.69 -11.50 0.52
CA PRO A 17 4.03 -10.88 1.79
C PRO A 17 2.88 -9.98 2.32
N PRO A 18 2.63 -9.97 3.64
CA PRO A 18 1.68 -9.09 4.31
C PRO A 18 1.66 -7.65 3.79
N SER A 19 2.81 -6.98 3.68
CA SER A 19 2.85 -5.58 3.22
C SER A 19 2.31 -5.41 1.79
N PHE A 20 2.50 -6.41 0.92
CA PHE A 20 2.01 -6.35 -0.46
C PHE A 20 0.50 -6.55 -0.49
N ARG A 21 0.00 -7.44 0.38
CA ARG A 21 -1.43 -7.66 0.52
C ARG A 21 -2.15 -6.41 1.01
N ASP A 22 -1.58 -5.77 2.03
CA ASP A 22 -2.11 -4.53 2.58
C ASP A 22 -2.05 -3.40 1.55
N ALA A 23 -0.96 -3.29 0.77
CA ALA A 23 -0.87 -2.33 -0.32
C ALA A 23 -1.97 -2.54 -1.38
N VAL A 24 -2.26 -3.80 -1.76
CA VAL A 24 -3.36 -4.10 -2.69
C VAL A 24 -4.72 -3.72 -2.11
N ILE A 25 -4.96 -3.99 -0.82
CA ILE A 25 -6.19 -3.60 -0.12
C ILE A 25 -6.33 -2.07 -0.19
N VAL A 26 -5.33 -1.32 0.27
CA VAL A 26 -5.33 0.16 0.25
C VAL A 26 -5.60 0.69 -1.17
N THR A 27 -4.90 0.16 -2.17
CA THR A 27 -5.03 0.61 -3.56
C THR A 27 -6.46 0.41 -4.07
N ARG A 28 -7.09 -0.73 -3.76
CA ARG A 28 -8.46 -1.05 -4.20
C ARG A 28 -9.53 -0.25 -3.47
N GLU A 29 -9.39 -0.07 -2.16
CA GLU A 29 -10.30 0.76 -1.36
C GLU A 29 -10.28 2.23 -1.84
N LEU A 30 -9.14 2.69 -2.37
CA LEU A 30 -9.00 4.02 -2.97
C LEU A 30 -9.43 4.08 -4.45
N GLY A 31 -9.97 3.00 -5.02
CA GLY A 31 -10.38 2.96 -6.43
C GLY A 31 -9.22 3.06 -7.43
N ILE A 32 -7.98 2.90 -6.99
CA ILE A 32 -6.80 2.95 -7.84
C ILE A 32 -6.60 1.58 -8.49
N ARG A 33 -6.34 1.56 -9.79
CA ARG A 33 -6.24 0.31 -10.56
C ARG A 33 -4.83 -0.28 -10.60
N TYR A 34 -3.81 0.57 -10.49
CA TYR A 34 -2.41 0.19 -10.69
C TYR A 34 -1.63 0.35 -9.39
N LEU A 35 -0.86 -0.69 -9.06
CA LEU A 35 0.07 -0.73 -7.95
C LEU A 35 1.43 -1.15 -8.49
N TRP A 36 2.46 -0.39 -8.15
CA TRP A 36 3.83 -0.71 -8.47
C TRP A 36 4.57 -1.12 -7.19
N ILE A 37 5.22 -2.28 -7.24
CA ILE A 37 6.11 -2.80 -6.19
C ILE A 37 7.35 -3.30 -6.92
N ASP A 38 8.52 -2.75 -6.62
CA ASP A 38 9.79 -3.04 -7.32
C ASP A 38 10.06 -4.54 -7.52
N SER A 39 9.90 -5.34 -6.48
CA SER A 39 10.10 -6.80 -6.48
C SER A 39 9.06 -7.58 -7.29
N LEU A 40 7.97 -6.95 -7.73
CA LEU A 40 6.96 -7.55 -8.61
C LEU A 40 7.00 -6.98 -10.04
N CYS A 41 7.41 -5.73 -10.19
CA CYS A 41 7.34 -5.00 -11.46
C CYS A 41 8.67 -4.96 -12.21
N ILE A 42 9.79 -5.27 -11.55
CA ILE A 42 11.11 -5.38 -12.15
C ILE A 42 11.48 -6.86 -12.26
N VAL A 43 12.02 -7.28 -13.40
CA VAL A 43 12.52 -8.64 -13.61
C VAL A 43 13.81 -8.82 -12.80
N GLN A 44 13.73 -9.56 -11.70
CA GLN A 44 14.81 -9.63 -10.70
C GLN A 44 16.05 -10.40 -11.18
N ASP A 45 15.89 -11.31 -12.16
CA ASP A 45 16.93 -12.13 -12.76
C ASP A 45 17.57 -11.50 -14.01
N ASP A 46 17.13 -10.29 -14.39
CA ASP A 46 17.68 -9.54 -15.52
C ASP A 46 18.31 -8.23 -15.03
N LEU A 47 19.65 -8.16 -15.09
CA LEU A 47 20.40 -6.98 -14.68
C LEU A 47 20.15 -5.77 -15.58
N ASP A 48 19.88 -5.97 -16.87
CA ASP A 48 19.64 -4.88 -17.80
C ASP A 48 18.22 -4.32 -17.63
N ASP A 49 17.23 -5.17 -17.33
CA ASP A 49 15.89 -4.74 -16.92
C ASP A 49 15.95 -3.98 -15.59
N TRP A 50 16.65 -4.53 -14.58
CA TRP A 50 16.81 -3.87 -13.29
C TRP A 50 17.43 -2.48 -13.42
N ARG A 51 18.48 -2.33 -14.25
CA ARG A 51 19.13 -1.03 -14.49
C ARG A 51 18.19 -0.02 -15.14
N LYS A 52 17.35 -0.45 -16.08
CA LYS A 52 16.39 0.42 -16.76
C LYS A 52 15.30 0.88 -15.81
N GLU A 53 14.67 -0.05 -15.10
CA GLU A 53 13.54 0.23 -14.23
C GLU A 53 13.94 0.94 -12.94
N SER A 54 15.06 0.55 -12.31
CA SER A 54 15.57 1.24 -11.12
C SER A 54 15.92 2.71 -11.39
N ALA A 55 16.40 3.03 -12.59
CA ALA A 55 16.66 4.40 -13.01
C ALA A 55 15.40 5.26 -13.15
N GLN A 56 14.20 4.66 -13.15
CA GLN A 56 12.91 5.37 -13.17
C GLN A 56 12.28 5.51 -11.78
N MET A 57 12.87 4.96 -10.71
CA MET A 57 12.27 4.96 -9.38
C MET A 57 11.92 6.36 -8.88
N ASP A 58 12.77 7.36 -9.15
CA ASP A 58 12.54 8.76 -8.77
C ASP A 58 11.22 9.29 -9.36
N ARG A 59 10.98 9.03 -10.65
CA ARG A 59 9.74 9.37 -11.35
C ARG A 59 8.57 8.53 -10.87
N ILE A 60 8.76 7.23 -10.67
CA ILE A 60 7.66 6.35 -10.23
C ILE A 60 7.14 6.80 -8.87
N TYR A 61 8.01 7.05 -7.90
CA TYR A 61 7.61 7.58 -6.59
C TYR A 61 7.08 9.02 -6.70
N GLY A 62 7.80 9.91 -7.39
CA GLY A 62 7.47 11.34 -7.47
C GLY A 62 6.23 11.68 -8.30
N MET A 63 5.85 10.81 -9.24
CA MET A 63 4.68 10.99 -10.12
C MET A 63 3.56 9.98 -9.80
N SER A 64 3.69 9.22 -8.72
CA SER A 64 2.62 8.35 -8.23
C SER A 64 1.42 9.18 -7.75
N PHE A 65 0.23 8.60 -7.83
CA PHE A 65 -0.95 9.22 -7.22
C PHE A 65 -0.81 9.31 -5.69
N LEU A 66 -0.22 8.28 -5.09
CA LEU A 66 0.21 8.24 -3.70
C LEU A 66 1.32 7.19 -3.55
N THR A 67 2.11 7.31 -2.48
CA THR A 67 3.10 6.31 -2.08
C THR A 67 2.70 5.69 -0.75
N ILE A 68 2.61 4.36 -0.70
CA ILE A 68 2.31 3.60 0.52
C ILE A 68 3.63 3.22 1.20
N ILE A 69 3.80 3.58 2.47
CA ILE A 69 5.00 3.26 3.25
C ILE A 69 4.59 2.48 4.50
N ALA A 70 5.06 1.24 4.61
CA ALA A 70 4.94 0.43 5.83
C ALA A 70 6.00 0.84 6.86
N ALA A 71 5.95 2.09 7.35
CA ALA A 71 7.03 2.70 8.14
C ALA A 71 7.38 1.96 9.44
N GLY A 72 6.45 1.17 9.98
CA GLY A 72 6.66 0.34 11.17
C GLY A 72 7.21 -1.07 10.89
N ALA A 73 7.42 -1.44 9.63
CA ALA A 73 7.89 -2.76 9.23
C ALA A 73 9.37 -2.72 8.81
N SER A 74 10.16 -3.69 9.28
CA SER A 74 11.56 -3.86 8.86
C SER A 74 11.71 -4.56 7.51
N HIS A 75 10.68 -5.28 7.05
CA HIS A 75 10.64 -5.96 5.76
C HIS A 75 9.18 -6.23 5.34
N SER A 76 8.98 -6.80 4.14
CA SER A 76 7.67 -7.02 3.52
C SER A 76 6.72 -7.95 4.28
N GLN A 77 7.18 -8.61 5.36
CA GLN A 77 6.32 -9.44 6.20
C GLN A 77 5.73 -8.70 7.41
N GLY A 78 6.09 -7.43 7.64
CA GLY A 78 5.57 -6.67 8.77
C GLY A 78 4.12 -6.20 8.58
N GLY A 79 3.69 -5.97 7.33
CA GLY A 79 2.36 -5.40 7.04
C GLY A 79 2.26 -3.90 7.34
N CYS A 80 1.13 -3.31 6.97
CA CYS A 80 0.75 -1.93 7.28
C CYS A 80 -0.29 -1.86 8.40
N PHE A 81 -1.14 -2.88 8.52
CA PHE A 81 -2.24 -2.91 9.49
C PHE A 81 -1.84 -3.56 10.82
N VAL A 82 -0.88 -2.96 11.50
CA VAL A 82 -0.44 -3.43 12.82
C VAL A 82 -1.32 -2.88 13.94
N PRO A 83 -1.59 -3.65 15.00
CA PRO A 83 -2.28 -3.14 16.17
C PRO A 83 -1.53 -1.95 16.75
N ARG A 84 -2.22 -0.82 16.92
CA ARG A 84 -1.64 0.34 17.59
C ARG A 84 -1.47 0.01 19.07
N ALA A 85 -0.24 0.05 19.57
CA ALA A 85 -0.02 0.09 21.01
C ALA A 85 -0.65 1.39 21.53
N ILE A 86 -1.71 1.29 22.33
CA ILE A 86 -2.42 2.44 22.93
C ILE A 86 -1.52 3.02 24.04
N ARG A 87 -0.41 3.64 23.65
CA ARG A 87 0.40 4.47 24.55
C ARG A 87 -0.17 5.88 24.68
N PHE A 88 -0.94 6.30 23.69
CA PHE A 88 -1.65 7.57 23.68
C PHE A 88 -3.12 7.31 23.38
N PRO A 89 -4.05 7.93 24.12
CA PRO A 89 -5.47 7.85 23.79
C PRO A 89 -5.71 8.42 22.37
N PRO A 90 -6.73 7.94 21.65
CA PRO A 90 -7.14 8.55 20.40
C PRO A 90 -7.36 10.05 20.59
N VAL A 91 -6.76 10.87 19.72
CA VAL A 91 -7.03 12.31 19.69
C VAL A 91 -8.17 12.53 18.72
N ALA A 92 -9.25 13.13 19.22
CA ALA A 92 -10.30 13.63 18.33
C ALA A 92 -9.73 14.80 17.52
N VAL A 93 -9.73 14.65 16.20
CA VAL A 93 -9.41 15.73 15.28
C VAL A 93 -10.74 16.28 14.79
N GLU A 94 -11.06 17.52 15.16
CA GLU A 94 -12.18 18.23 14.56
C GLU A 94 -11.79 18.59 13.13
N LEU A 95 -12.39 17.90 12.16
CA LEU A 95 -12.26 18.26 10.76
C LEU A 95 -12.98 19.59 10.55
N HIS A 96 -12.25 20.61 10.12
CA HIS A 96 -12.85 21.88 9.77
C HIS A 96 -13.74 21.66 8.53
N PRO A 97 -14.89 22.35 8.38
CA PRO A 97 -15.74 22.21 7.19
C PRO A 97 -15.03 22.48 5.85
N ALA A 98 -13.91 23.21 5.89
CA ALA A 98 -13.03 23.43 4.74
C ALA A 98 -12.08 22.27 4.43
N ASP A 99 -11.91 21.31 5.36
CA ASP A 99 -11.19 20.06 5.16
C ASP A 99 -12.06 19.07 4.38
N SER A 100 -12.68 19.55 3.30
CA SER A 100 -13.39 18.68 2.38
C SER A 100 -12.38 17.64 1.92
N PRO A 101 -12.66 16.33 2.05
CA PRO A 101 -11.83 15.35 1.37
C PRO A 101 -11.80 15.79 -0.09
N GLY A 102 -10.60 16.09 -0.59
CA GLY A 102 -10.42 16.61 -1.93
C GLY A 102 -11.08 15.70 -2.97
N PRO A 103 -11.17 16.11 -4.24
CA PRO A 103 -11.93 15.40 -5.29
C PRO A 103 -11.51 13.93 -5.51
N PHE A 104 -10.45 13.49 -4.86
CA PHE A 104 -9.87 12.16 -4.89
C PHE A 104 -10.55 11.11 -3.99
N PHE A 105 -11.34 11.50 -2.97
CA PHE A 105 -12.09 10.55 -2.13
C PHE A 105 -13.58 10.66 -2.43
N ARG A 106 -14.00 10.15 -3.60
CA ARG A 106 -15.39 10.17 -4.06
C ARG A 106 -15.91 8.78 -4.34
#